data_AF-N1UCQ8-F1
#
_entry.id   AF-N1UCQ8-F1
#
_cell.length_a   1.000
_cell.length_b   1.000
_cell.length_c   1.000
_cell.angle_alpha   90.00
_cell.angle_beta   90.00
_cell.angle_gamma   90.00
#
_symmetry.space_group_name_H-M   'P 1'
#
loop_
_entity.id
_entity.type
_entity.pdbx_description
1 polymer ?
#
loop_
_entity_poly.entity_id
_entity_poly.type
_entity_poly.pdbx_seq_one_letter_code
_entity_poly.pdbx_strand_id
1 'polypeptide(L)' 'MDSKIVLIDGAELTDLMIEYNVGVSTKQTYEIKKVDLEYFNED' A
#
# COMPACT_ATOMS: atom_id res chain seq x y z
N MET A 1 14.62 21.79 -24.47
CA MET A 1 14.17 20.66 -23.64
C MET A 1 14.94 20.79 -22.34
N ASP A 2 14.42 21.60 -21.42
CA ASP A 2 15.08 21.83 -20.13
C ASP A 2 14.70 20.69 -19.20
N SER A 3 15.68 19.85 -18.87
CA SER A 3 15.50 18.79 -17.90
C SER A 3 15.45 19.38 -16.49
N LYS A 4 14.28 19.34 -15.85
CA LYS A 4 14.16 19.68 -14.43
C LYS A 4 14.65 18.48 -13.60
N ILE A 5 15.82 18.63 -12.99
CA ILE A 5 16.33 17.65 -12.03
C ILE A 5 15.74 17.97 -10.66
N VAL A 6 15.13 16.97 -10.04
CA VAL A 6 14.62 17.05 -8.66
C VAL A 6 15.38 16.00 -7.87
N LEU A 7 15.94 16.42 -6.73
CA LEU A 7 16.53 15.50 -5.77
C LEU A 7 15.42 14.98 -4.86
N ILE A 8 15.45 13.68 -4.60
CA ILE A 8 14.52 13.00 -3.71
C ILE A 8 15.34 12.10 -2.77
N ASP A 9 14.93 12.01 -1.52
CA ASP A 9 15.57 11.10 -0.58
C ASP A 9 15.10 9.65 -0.81
N GLY A 10 15.87 8.69 -0.29
CA GLY A 10 15.60 7.27 -0.52
C GLY A 10 14.33 6.76 0.18
N ALA A 11 13.94 7.38 1.29
CA ALA A 11 12.72 6.99 2.02
C ALA A 11 11.49 7.49 1.26
N GLU A 12 11.47 8.76 0.87
CA GLU A 12 10.42 9.37 0.06
C GLU A 12 10.25 8.63 -1.28
N LEU A 13 11.36 8.27 -1.94
CA LEU A 13 11.30 7.46 -3.16
C LEU A 13 10.67 6.08 -2.89
N THR A 14 11.01 5.43 -1.78
CA THR A 14 10.47 4.11 -1.43
C THR A 14 8.97 4.19 -1.17
N ASP A 15 8.51 5.21 -0.45
CA ASP A 15 7.08 5.43 -0.18
C ASP A 15 6.31 5.65 -1.49
N LEU A 16 6.85 6.46 -2.41
CA LEU A 16 6.27 6.66 -3.75
C LEU A 16 6.26 5.37 -4.58
N MET A 17 7.32 4.57 -4.51
CA MET A 17 7.39 3.27 -5.19
C MET A 17 6.28 2.33 -4.69
N ILE A 18 6.00 2.31 -3.39
CA ILE A 18 4.94 1.51 -2.79
C ILE A 18 3.56 2.05 -3.19
N GLU A 19 3.33 3.36 -3.04
CA GLU A 19 2.05 4.02 -3.34
C GLU A 19 1.63 3.80 -4.80
N TYR A 20 2.55 4.03 -5.73
CA TYR A 20 2.30 3.89 -7.17
C TYR A 20 2.58 2.48 -7.71
N ASN A 21 2.94 1.52 -6.85
CA ASN A 21 3.29 0.15 -7.24
C ASN A 21 4.40 0.06 -8.31
N VAL A 22 5.40 0.94 -8.23
CA VAL A 22 6.53 1.00 -9.16
C VAL A 22 7.72 0.28 -8.55
N GLY A 23 8.24 -0.76 -9.23
CA GLY A 23 9.45 -1.46 -8.82
C GLY A 23 9.30 -2.33 -7.57
N VAL A 24 8.07 -2.59 -7.13
CA VAL A 24 7.72 -3.49 -6.03
C VAL A 24 6.84 -4.64 -6.51
N SER A 25 6.80 -5.73 -5.75
CA SER A 25 5.90 -6.85 -6.00
C SER A 25 5.23 -7.30 -4.70
N THR A 26 3.95 -7.65 -4.78
CA THR A 26 3.20 -8.14 -3.63
C THR A 26 3.73 -9.51 -3.23
N LYS A 27 4.38 -9.59 -2.07
CA LYS A 27 4.91 -10.85 -1.53
C LYS A 27 3.82 -11.73 -0.93
N GLN A 28 2.87 -11.12 -0.21
CA GLN A 28 1.79 -11.83 0.48
C GLN A 28 0.64 -10.87 0.74
N THR A 29 -0.58 -11.37 0.63
CA THR A 29 -1.81 -10.63 0.98
C THR A 29 -2.40 -11.26 2.23
N TYR A 30 -2.74 -10.44 3.21
CA TYR A 30 -3.43 -10.87 4.42
C TYR A 30 -4.83 -10.29 4.44
N GLU A 31 -5.81 -11.15 4.70
CA GLU A 31 -7.20 -10.74 4.89
C GLU A 31 -7.49 -10.69 6.39
N ILE A 32 -7.84 -9.50 6.90
CA ILE A 32 -8.24 -9.33 8.29
C ILE A 32 -9.76 -9.48 8.35
N LYS A 33 -10.24 -10.58 8.91
CA LYS A 33 -11.67 -10.84 9.11
C LYS A 33 -12.07 -10.42 10.52
N LYS A 34 -13.14 -9.65 10.61
CA LYS A 34 -13.81 -9.37 11.89
C LYS A 34 -14.97 -10.35 12.03
N VAL A 35 -15.18 -10.85 13.25
CA VAL A 35 -16.38 -11.65 13.55
C VAL A 35 -17.59 -10.74 13.44
N ASP A 36 -18.51 -11.12 12.57
CA ASP A 36 -19.81 -10.49 12.44
C ASP A 36 -20.73 -11.06 13.52
N LEU A 37 -20.93 -10.30 14.60
CA LEU A 37 -21.80 -10.71 15.71
C LEU A 37 -23.28 -10.63 15.34
N GLU A 38 -23.66 -9.80 14.35
CA GLU A 38 -25.06 -9.68 13.90
C GLU A 38 -25.50 -10.95 13.16
N TYR A 39 -24.59 -11.59 12.42
CA TYR A 39 -24.83 -12.92 11.85
C TYR A 39 -25.12 -14.00 12.92
N PHE A 40 -24.52 -13.90 14.11
CA PHE A 40 -24.66 -14.87 15.19
C PHE A 40 -25.72 -14.48 16.24
N ASN A 41 -26.37 -13.32 16.11
CA ASN A 41 -27.48 -12.94 16.96
C ASN A 41 -28.76 -13.60 16.42
N GLU A 42 -29.07 -14.79 16.93
CA GLU A 42 -30.39 -15.42 16.81
C GLU A 42 -31.32 -14.82 17.89
N ASP A 43 -32.00 -13.71 17.56
CA ASP A 43 -33.24 -13.30 18.23
C ASP A 43 -34.46 -13.96 17.56
#